data_AF-A0A1V9R7A6-F1
#
_entry.id   AF-A0A1V9R7A6-F1
#
_cell.length_a   1.000
_cell.length_b   1.000
_cell.length_c   1.000
_cell.angle_alpha   90.00
_cell.angle_beta   90.00
_cell.angle_gamma   90.00
#
_symmetry.space_group_name_H-M   'P 1'
#
loop_
_entity.id
_entity.type
_entity.pdbx_description
1 polymer ?
#
loop_
_entity_poly.entity_id
_entity_poly.type
_entity_poly.pdbx_seq_one_letter_code
_entity_poly.pdbx_strand_id
1 'polypeptide(L)'
;MTWKVLNNSGKVTQNQPTNNEKSYIRFTQNGNGDLNGDYLEVTMSNLQGSDYKGVKLGKIVLTFSNAKHATISTLKNGPMWLDIHSNIVNGMYYNATQSFQTTMNLYDRNGNLIELGNDNSAWIAIKSLNALYWKDGSTRNVEEVRLDSNGTGYKLKGSTVIKHSDGFWYSDETNDNYGISEDRLGKINHIPYGTGWDGNPDLEYMGSTLFNVTGNKVTLTFKNVDTESSTNFKSGADKGMAESAPWVIISTNIMKDSSGIVPPTIKYNHTNVAL
;
A
#
# COMPACT_ATOMS: atom_id res chain seq x y z
N MET A 1 17.99 -7.02 2.85
CA MET A 1 17.38 -5.74 3.24
C MET A 1 18.16 -5.18 4.41
N THR A 2 18.49 -3.90 4.38
CA THR A 2 19.11 -3.15 5.48
C THR A 2 18.25 -1.94 5.81
N TRP A 3 18.43 -1.34 6.98
CA TRP A 3 17.64 -0.19 7.43
C TRP A 3 18.48 0.78 8.25
N LYS A 4 18.02 2.03 8.29
CA LYS A 4 18.58 3.10 9.11
C LYS A 4 17.42 3.88 9.72
N VAL A 5 17.39 3.96 11.05
CA VAL A 5 16.49 4.88 11.75
C VAL A 5 17.06 6.29 11.60
N LEU A 6 16.24 7.19 11.08
CA LEU A 6 16.64 8.57 10.78
C LEU A 6 16.26 9.55 11.89
N ASN A 7 15.35 9.16 12.78
CA ASN A 7 15.00 9.90 13.98
C ASN A 7 15.55 9.21 15.24
N ASN A 8 15.53 9.90 16.39
CA ASN A 8 16.01 9.35 17.66
C ASN A 8 14.88 8.67 18.48
N SER A 9 13.69 8.48 17.91
CA SER A 9 12.49 8.15 18.68
C SER A 9 11.94 6.75 18.42
N GLY A 10 12.32 6.10 17.30
CA GLY A 10 11.84 4.78 16.92
C GLY A 10 12.84 3.64 17.12
N LYS A 11 12.35 2.41 17.05
CA LYS A 11 13.17 1.18 17.06
C LYS A 11 12.77 0.29 15.90
N VAL A 12 13.73 -0.45 15.36
CA VAL A 12 13.47 -1.48 14.35
C VAL A 12 13.78 -2.85 14.93
N THR A 13 12.82 -3.76 14.83
CA THR A 13 13.04 -5.18 15.06
C THR A 13 12.96 -5.92 13.74
N GLN A 14 13.72 -7.00 13.62
CA GLN A 14 13.65 -7.90 12.49
C GLN A 14 12.89 -9.14 12.93
N ASN A 15 11.84 -9.51 12.18
CA ASN A 15 11.20 -10.79 12.35
C ASN A 15 11.70 -11.75 11.26
N GLN A 16 12.38 -12.81 11.69
CA GLN A 16 12.81 -13.90 10.81
C GLN A 16 11.75 -14.99 10.89
N PRO A 17 11.23 -15.46 9.74
CA PRO A 17 10.03 -16.27 9.75
C PRO A 17 10.27 -17.62 10.42
N THR A 18 9.38 -17.96 11.35
CA THR A 18 9.17 -19.32 11.82
C THR A 18 7.92 -19.86 11.12
N ASN A 19 8.11 -20.61 10.02
CA ASN A 19 7.06 -21.21 9.17
C ASN A 19 6.18 -20.24 8.37
N ASN A 20 6.22 -20.33 7.04
CA ASN A 20 5.35 -19.66 6.05
C ASN A 20 5.19 -18.13 6.10
N GLU A 21 5.71 -17.45 7.12
CA GLU A 21 5.71 -16.00 7.21
C GLU A 21 6.75 -15.39 6.25
N LYS A 22 6.41 -14.24 5.66
CA LYS A 22 7.31 -13.48 4.79
C LYS A 22 8.21 -12.63 5.69
N SER A 23 9.53 -12.70 5.55
CA SER A 23 10.43 -11.88 6.38
C SER A 23 10.13 -10.38 6.24
N TYR A 24 10.12 -9.68 7.37
CA TYR A 24 9.84 -8.26 7.45
C TYR A 24 10.67 -7.60 8.55
N ILE A 25 10.78 -6.28 8.49
CA ILE A 25 11.19 -5.46 9.62
C ILE A 25 9.99 -4.72 10.16
N ARG A 26 9.92 -4.54 11.47
CA ARG A 26 8.94 -3.69 12.13
C ARG A 26 9.65 -2.44 12.64
N PHE A 27 9.25 -1.28 12.15
CA PHE A 27 9.53 -0.03 12.83
C PHE A 27 8.45 0.20 13.90
N THR A 28 8.85 0.62 15.09
CA THR A 28 7.93 0.94 16.18
C THR A 28 8.33 2.25 16.83
N GLN A 29 7.37 3.16 16.94
CA GLN A 29 7.47 4.41 17.69
C GLN A 29 6.64 4.27 18.97
N ASN A 30 7.30 4.33 20.12
CA ASN A 30 6.61 4.40 21.40
C ASN A 30 6.21 5.85 21.70
N GLY A 31 4.95 6.07 22.09
CA GLY A 31 4.40 7.40 22.41
C GLY A 31 3.36 7.90 21.41
N ASN A 32 2.59 8.90 21.81
CA ASN A 32 1.31 9.29 21.17
C ASN A 32 1.47 10.50 20.21
N GLY A 33 2.58 10.57 19.49
CA GLY A 33 2.96 11.76 18.72
C GLY A 33 3.19 11.46 17.25
N ASP A 34 2.89 12.45 16.42
CA ASP A 34 3.26 12.45 15.01
C ASP A 34 4.79 12.40 14.82
N LEU A 35 5.23 11.80 13.72
CA LEU A 35 6.62 11.88 13.26
C LEU A 35 6.69 12.85 12.08
N ASN A 36 7.35 13.98 12.28
CA ASN A 36 7.59 14.95 11.21
C ASN A 36 8.99 14.72 10.60
N GLY A 37 9.09 14.82 9.28
CA GLY A 37 10.32 14.54 8.53
C GLY A 37 10.59 13.04 8.35
N ASP A 38 11.77 12.73 7.85
CA ASP A 38 12.19 11.35 7.58
C ASP A 38 12.50 10.61 8.89
N TYR A 39 11.94 9.41 9.07
CA TYR A 39 12.13 8.62 10.29
C TYR A 39 12.76 7.25 10.04
N LEU A 40 12.64 6.71 8.84
CA LEU A 40 13.17 5.40 8.49
C LEU A 40 13.60 5.35 7.02
N GLU A 41 14.80 4.85 6.77
CA GLU A 41 15.26 4.45 5.45
C GLU A 41 15.42 2.94 5.40
N VAL A 42 14.92 2.31 4.34
CA VAL A 42 15.02 0.88 4.09
C VAL A 42 15.63 0.66 2.72
N THR A 43 16.71 -0.11 2.66
CA THR A 43 17.38 -0.48 1.41
C THR A 43 17.14 -1.96 1.11
N MET A 44 16.51 -2.21 -0.04
CA MET A 44 16.35 -3.54 -0.63
C MET A 44 17.41 -3.70 -1.71
N SER A 45 18.40 -4.55 -1.47
CA SER A 45 19.52 -4.82 -2.37
C SER A 45 19.47 -6.26 -2.92
N ASN A 46 20.41 -6.61 -3.80
CA ASN A 46 20.57 -7.94 -4.39
C ASN A 46 19.35 -8.39 -5.19
N LEU A 47 18.66 -7.44 -5.83
CA LEU A 47 17.45 -7.67 -6.60
C LEU A 47 17.74 -8.59 -7.80
N GLN A 48 17.02 -9.71 -7.86
CA GLN A 48 17.07 -10.65 -8.96
C GLN A 48 15.82 -10.46 -9.83
N GLY A 49 16.01 -10.23 -11.13
CA GLY A 49 14.88 -10.09 -12.06
C GLY A 49 14.18 -8.73 -12.07
N SER A 50 14.78 -7.68 -11.50
CA SER A 50 14.26 -6.30 -11.60
C SER A 50 15.10 -5.48 -12.58
N ASP A 51 14.45 -4.89 -13.57
CA ASP A 51 15.05 -3.95 -14.51
C ASP A 51 14.07 -2.81 -14.86
N TYR A 52 14.63 -1.70 -15.34
CA TYR A 52 13.87 -0.65 -16.00
C TYR A 52 14.47 -0.43 -17.39
N LYS A 53 13.68 -0.70 -18.44
CA LYS A 53 14.13 -0.64 -19.85
C LYS A 53 15.43 -1.41 -20.11
N GLY A 54 15.58 -2.60 -19.52
CA GLY A 54 16.76 -3.43 -19.65
C GLY A 54 17.94 -3.04 -18.76
N VAL A 55 17.88 -1.89 -18.06
CA VAL A 55 18.88 -1.52 -17.05
C VAL A 55 18.56 -2.27 -15.75
N LYS A 56 19.45 -3.20 -15.37
CA LYS A 56 19.27 -4.00 -14.16
C LYS A 56 19.35 -3.14 -12.91
N LEU A 57 18.36 -3.27 -12.03
CA LEU A 57 18.37 -2.64 -10.71
C LEU A 57 19.37 -3.34 -9.79
N GLY A 58 20.11 -2.54 -9.01
CA GLY A 58 20.98 -3.00 -7.92
C GLY A 58 20.31 -2.90 -6.56
N LYS A 59 19.59 -1.80 -6.32
CA LYS A 59 18.83 -1.58 -5.08
C LYS A 59 17.61 -0.66 -5.26
N ILE A 60 16.65 -0.81 -4.35
CA ILE A 60 15.56 0.12 -4.10
C ILE A 60 15.80 0.72 -2.70
N VAL A 61 15.68 2.04 -2.59
CA VAL A 61 15.70 2.74 -1.30
C VAL A 61 14.32 3.32 -1.05
N LEU A 62 13.73 2.99 0.09
CA LEU A 62 12.47 3.53 0.59
C LEU A 62 12.75 4.44 1.78
N THR A 63 12.36 5.70 1.69
CA THR A 63 12.39 6.65 2.80
C THR A 63 10.97 6.91 3.28
N PHE A 64 10.73 6.65 4.56
CA PHE A 64 9.46 6.87 5.21
C PHE A 64 9.49 8.16 6.02
N SER A 65 8.45 8.98 5.86
CA SER A 65 8.37 10.30 6.46
C SER A 65 6.95 10.70 6.82
N ASN A 66 6.84 11.76 7.65
CA ASN A 66 5.59 12.44 7.95
C ASN A 66 4.45 11.49 8.39
N ALA A 67 4.72 10.65 9.38
CA ALA A 67 3.71 9.74 9.92
C ALA A 67 2.78 10.48 10.89
N LYS A 68 1.47 10.28 10.74
CA LYS A 68 0.43 10.80 11.62
C LYS A 68 -0.11 9.68 12.49
N HIS A 69 -0.27 9.98 13.76
CA HIS A 69 -0.84 9.02 14.70
C HIS A 69 -2.33 8.81 14.41
N ALA A 70 -2.83 7.59 14.62
CA ALA A 70 -4.26 7.32 14.58
C ALA A 70 -5.00 8.19 15.61
N THR A 71 -6.14 8.76 15.21
CA THR A 71 -6.97 9.63 16.06
C THR A 71 -8.07 8.88 16.81
N ILE A 72 -8.30 7.61 16.47
CA ILE A 72 -9.33 6.75 17.05
C ILE A 72 -8.99 6.42 18.51
N SER A 73 -10.01 6.43 19.38
CA SER A 73 -9.82 6.42 20.84
C SER A 73 -9.07 5.21 21.39
N THR A 74 -9.19 4.05 20.75
CA THR A 74 -8.55 2.81 21.18
C THR A 74 -7.08 2.72 20.75
N LEU A 75 -6.73 3.37 19.63
CA LEU A 75 -5.40 3.33 19.06
C LEU A 75 -4.58 4.59 19.33
N LYS A 76 -5.18 5.73 19.66
CA LYS A 76 -4.51 7.03 19.85
C LYS A 76 -3.42 7.05 20.94
N ASN A 77 -3.38 6.03 21.79
CA ASN A 77 -2.37 5.87 22.84
C ASN A 77 -1.48 4.63 22.63
N GLY A 78 -1.70 3.87 21.55
CA GLY A 78 -0.91 2.70 21.20
C GLY A 78 0.37 3.08 20.46
N PRO A 79 1.39 2.20 20.43
CA PRO A 79 2.59 2.47 19.65
C PRO A 79 2.28 2.39 18.15
N MET A 80 2.70 3.41 17.40
CA MET A 80 2.70 3.33 15.93
C MET A 80 3.70 2.27 15.51
N TRP A 81 3.31 1.42 14.56
CA TRP A 81 4.24 0.52 13.93
C TRP A 81 3.94 0.32 12.46
N LEU A 82 5.00 -0.03 11.73
CA LEU A 82 5.02 -0.27 10.30
C LEU A 82 5.90 -1.49 10.01
N ASP A 83 5.28 -2.53 9.47
CA ASP A 83 5.93 -3.71 8.94
C ASP A 83 6.24 -3.51 7.46
N ILE A 84 7.49 -3.78 7.10
CA ILE A 84 8.00 -3.64 5.74
C ILE A 84 8.58 -4.98 5.35
N HIS A 85 7.90 -5.66 4.43
CA HIS A 85 8.36 -6.94 3.94
C HIS A 85 9.63 -6.80 3.12
N SER A 86 10.51 -7.80 3.24
CA SER A 86 11.79 -7.86 2.52
C SER A 86 11.65 -7.89 1.01
N ASN A 87 10.48 -8.30 0.51
CA ASN A 87 10.05 -8.15 -0.86
C ASN A 87 8.84 -7.20 -0.90
N ILE A 88 9.01 -6.03 -1.53
CA ILE A 88 8.01 -4.95 -1.53
C ILE A 88 6.66 -5.35 -2.15
N VAL A 89 6.64 -6.35 -3.04
CA VAL A 89 5.37 -6.84 -3.62
C VAL A 89 4.51 -7.57 -2.59
N ASN A 90 5.08 -7.92 -1.44
CA ASN A 90 4.34 -8.40 -0.29
C ASN A 90 3.76 -7.25 0.55
N GLY A 91 3.96 -6.00 0.15
CA GLY A 91 3.35 -4.83 0.76
C GLY A 91 3.93 -4.42 2.11
N MET A 92 3.18 -3.54 2.76
CA MET A 92 3.48 -2.91 4.04
C MET A 92 2.23 -2.96 4.89
N TYR A 93 2.40 -3.30 6.16
CA TYR A 93 1.31 -3.41 7.12
C TYR A 93 1.55 -2.43 8.26
N TYR A 94 0.56 -1.64 8.65
CA TYR A 94 0.77 -0.59 9.65
C TYR A 94 -0.39 -0.49 10.61
N ASN A 95 -0.15 -0.02 11.84
CA ASN A 95 -1.20 0.16 12.84
C ASN A 95 -0.90 1.39 13.71
N ALA A 96 -1.93 1.90 14.36
CA ALA A 96 -1.95 3.14 15.11
C ALA A 96 -1.38 4.33 14.31
N THR A 97 -1.31 4.20 12.98
CA THR A 97 -0.76 5.17 12.04
C THR A 97 -1.87 5.56 11.08
N GLN A 98 -2.32 6.81 11.14
CA GLN A 98 -3.34 7.35 10.26
C GLN A 98 -2.81 7.55 8.85
N SER A 99 -1.58 8.03 8.71
CA SER A 99 -0.97 8.26 7.40
C SER A 99 0.54 8.24 7.50
N PHE A 100 1.21 7.98 6.38
CA PHE A 100 2.65 8.17 6.23
C PHE A 100 2.99 8.39 4.75
N GLN A 101 4.16 8.96 4.51
CA GLN A 101 4.74 9.08 3.18
C GLN A 101 5.81 8.02 2.96
N THR A 102 5.88 7.46 1.76
CA THR A 102 7.01 6.65 1.30
C THR A 102 7.58 7.27 0.03
N THR A 103 8.89 7.47 -0.01
CA THR A 103 9.62 7.90 -1.20
C THR A 103 10.53 6.76 -1.67
N MET A 104 10.35 6.34 -2.92
CA MET A 104 11.09 5.27 -3.56
C MET A 104 12.11 5.84 -4.55
N ASN A 105 13.37 5.45 -4.40
CA ASN A 105 14.44 5.70 -5.35
C ASN A 105 15.00 4.37 -5.87
N LEU A 106 15.20 4.29 -7.19
CA LEU A 106 15.71 3.10 -7.87
C LEU A 106 17.15 3.34 -8.28
N TYR A 107 18.04 2.40 -8.00
CA TYR A 107 19.44 2.49 -8.39
C TYR A 107 19.84 1.28 -9.24
N ASP A 108 20.66 1.51 -10.26
CA ASP A 108 21.26 0.45 -11.06
C ASP A 108 22.32 -0.34 -10.25
N ARG A 109 22.91 -1.35 -10.88
CA ARG A 109 23.97 -2.17 -10.25
C ARG A 109 25.28 -1.43 -9.98
N ASN A 110 25.48 -0.28 -10.62
CA ASN A 110 26.66 0.57 -10.42
C ASN A 110 26.41 1.64 -9.34
N GLY A 111 25.19 1.69 -8.78
CA GLY A 111 24.80 2.67 -7.77
C GLY A 111 24.33 4.01 -8.35
N ASN A 112 24.10 4.10 -9.66
CA ASN A 112 23.53 5.30 -10.27
C ASN A 112 22.03 5.34 -10.04
N LEU A 113 21.51 6.53 -9.75
CA LEU A 113 20.08 6.78 -9.66
C LEU A 113 19.43 6.63 -11.04
N ILE A 114 18.33 5.88 -11.11
CA ILE A 114 17.56 5.68 -12.34
C ILE A 114 16.54 6.81 -12.48
N GLU A 115 16.52 7.46 -13.64
CA GLU A 115 15.50 8.43 -14.04
C GLU A 115 14.38 7.72 -14.81
N LEU A 116 13.14 7.83 -14.32
CA LEU A 116 11.95 7.31 -14.99
C LEU A 116 11.50 8.32 -16.05
N GLY A 117 11.54 7.90 -17.31
CA GLY A 117 11.21 8.75 -18.45
C GLY A 117 9.73 9.13 -18.51
N ASN A 118 9.45 10.31 -19.09
CA ASN A 118 8.09 10.79 -19.37
C ASN A 118 7.47 10.19 -20.64
N ASP A 119 7.76 8.92 -20.90
CA ASP A 119 7.37 8.18 -22.12
C ASP A 119 6.44 7.00 -21.82
N ASN A 120 5.67 7.11 -20.72
CA ASN A 120 4.66 6.14 -20.33
C ASN A 120 5.20 4.72 -20.06
N SER A 121 6.47 4.62 -19.66
CA SER A 121 7.19 3.35 -19.54
C SER A 121 7.30 2.81 -18.11
N ALA A 122 7.01 3.63 -17.10
CA ALA A 122 7.10 3.24 -15.70
C ALA A 122 5.71 3.29 -15.05
N TRP A 123 5.24 2.13 -14.62
CA TRP A 123 3.92 1.95 -14.04
C TRP A 123 4.02 1.24 -12.70
N ILE A 124 3.25 1.72 -11.73
CA ILE A 124 3.04 1.03 -10.47
C ILE A 124 1.54 0.82 -10.24
N ALA A 125 1.18 -0.33 -9.71
CA ALA A 125 -0.12 -0.64 -9.17
C ALA A 125 -0.08 -0.44 -7.66
N ILE A 126 -1.07 0.28 -7.14
CA ILE A 126 -1.41 0.27 -5.72
C ILE A 126 -2.63 -0.61 -5.56
N LYS A 127 -2.53 -1.60 -4.68
CA LYS A 127 -3.53 -2.64 -4.50
C LYS A 127 -3.96 -2.75 -3.04
N SER A 128 -5.03 -3.50 -2.80
CA SER A 128 -5.62 -3.70 -1.47
C SER A 128 -6.08 -2.38 -0.87
N LEU A 129 -6.79 -1.54 -1.64
CA LEU A 129 -7.42 -0.32 -1.15
C LEU A 129 -8.85 -0.61 -0.72
N ASN A 130 -8.97 -1.12 0.49
CA ASN A 130 -10.21 -1.56 1.08
C ASN A 130 -11.01 -0.37 1.63
N ALA A 131 -12.32 -0.42 1.49
CA ALA A 131 -13.25 0.58 1.96
C ALA A 131 -14.48 -0.08 2.55
N LEU A 132 -14.91 0.46 3.69
CA LEU A 132 -16.01 -0.05 4.47
C LEU A 132 -16.78 1.10 5.12
N TYR A 133 -18.07 1.14 4.82
CA TYR A 133 -19.00 2.11 5.35
C TYR A 133 -20.10 1.39 6.13
N TRP A 134 -20.53 2.00 7.22
CA TRP A 134 -21.68 1.55 7.97
C TRP A 134 -22.98 1.91 7.26
N LYS A 135 -24.05 1.18 7.57
CA LYS A 135 -25.38 1.39 6.98
C LYS A 135 -25.98 2.78 7.27
N ASP A 136 -25.57 3.40 8.38
CA ASP A 136 -25.95 4.78 8.71
C ASP A 136 -25.19 5.84 7.88
N GLY A 137 -24.30 5.40 6.99
CA GLY A 137 -23.51 6.25 6.10
C GLY A 137 -22.16 6.70 6.67
N SER A 138 -21.87 6.39 7.93
CA SER A 138 -20.59 6.71 8.55
C SER A 138 -19.44 5.83 8.05
N THR A 139 -18.21 6.33 8.16
CA THR A 139 -17.01 5.65 7.66
C THR A 139 -16.49 4.68 8.72
N ARG A 140 -16.35 3.39 8.38
CA ARG A 140 -15.64 2.46 9.26
C ARG A 140 -14.15 2.46 8.96
N ASN A 141 -13.77 2.16 7.73
CA ASN A 141 -12.37 2.05 7.32
C ASN A 141 -12.26 2.38 5.84
N VAL A 142 -11.42 3.34 5.47
CA VAL A 142 -11.13 3.65 4.07
C VAL A 142 -9.63 3.80 3.92
N GLU A 143 -9.07 2.95 3.06
CA GLU A 143 -7.66 2.97 2.69
C GLU A 143 -7.49 3.83 1.43
N GLU A 144 -6.59 4.80 1.53
CA GLU A 144 -6.41 5.85 0.54
C GLU A 144 -4.93 5.95 0.15
N VAL A 145 -4.69 6.28 -1.12
CA VAL A 145 -3.34 6.59 -1.61
C VAL A 145 -3.32 7.86 -2.45
N ARG A 146 -2.24 8.64 -2.35
CA ARG A 146 -1.97 9.77 -3.24
C ARG A 146 -0.57 9.69 -3.79
N LEU A 147 -0.41 9.95 -5.09
CA LEU A 147 0.88 10.20 -5.71
C LEU A 147 1.28 11.67 -5.50
N ASP A 148 2.35 11.90 -4.74
CA ASP A 148 2.89 13.23 -4.46
C ASP A 148 4.03 13.64 -5.41
N SER A 149 4.65 12.68 -6.09
CA SER A 149 5.68 12.92 -7.11
C SER A 149 5.09 13.10 -8.51
N ASN A 150 5.94 13.39 -9.50
CA ASN A 150 5.52 13.51 -10.90
C ASN A 150 4.91 12.20 -11.43
N GLY A 151 3.79 12.34 -12.13
CA GLY A 151 3.09 11.22 -12.73
C GLY A 151 1.60 11.48 -12.87
N THR A 152 0.87 10.47 -13.32
CA THR A 152 -0.58 10.51 -13.52
C THR A 152 -1.21 9.23 -12.99
N GLY A 153 -2.33 9.35 -12.29
CA GLY A 153 -3.13 8.21 -11.84
C GLY A 153 -4.26 7.86 -12.79
N TYR A 154 -4.55 6.57 -12.89
CA TYR A 154 -5.54 6.00 -13.80
C TYR A 154 -6.47 5.05 -13.05
N LYS A 155 -7.78 5.28 -13.24
CA LYS A 155 -8.81 4.35 -12.80
C LYS A 155 -8.78 3.09 -13.67
N LEU A 156 -8.79 1.93 -13.04
CA LEU A 156 -8.99 0.65 -13.71
C LEU A 156 -10.48 0.42 -13.96
N LYS A 157 -10.84 -0.15 -15.12
CA LYS A 157 -12.24 -0.50 -15.40
C LYS A 157 -12.71 -1.55 -14.39
N GLY A 158 -13.84 -1.29 -13.76
CA GLY A 158 -14.40 -2.17 -12.73
C GLY A 158 -13.73 -2.06 -11.36
N SER A 159 -12.69 -1.22 -11.20
CA SER A 159 -12.23 -0.81 -9.88
C SER A 159 -13.23 0.14 -9.23
N THR A 160 -13.44 -0.04 -7.92
CA THR A 160 -14.22 0.88 -7.09
C THR A 160 -13.39 2.09 -6.67
N VAL A 161 -12.06 2.01 -6.78
CA VAL A 161 -11.13 3.09 -6.45
C VAL A 161 -11.17 4.19 -7.52
N ILE A 162 -11.44 5.42 -7.09
CA ILE A 162 -11.49 6.60 -7.96
C ILE A 162 -10.65 7.73 -7.38
N LYS A 163 -10.30 8.71 -8.23
CA LYS A 163 -9.61 9.93 -7.81
C LYS A 163 -10.59 10.94 -7.21
N HIS A 164 -10.21 11.51 -6.07
CA HIS A 164 -10.92 12.55 -5.37
C HIS A 164 -10.28 13.92 -5.53
N SER A 165 -11.03 14.98 -5.16
CA SER A 165 -10.60 16.37 -5.33
C SER A 165 -9.39 16.77 -4.47
N ASP A 166 -9.18 16.07 -3.35
CA ASP A 166 -8.00 16.22 -2.47
C ASP A 166 -6.75 15.48 -3.01
N GLY A 167 -6.89 14.83 -4.16
CA GLY A 167 -5.85 14.08 -4.85
C GLY A 167 -5.73 12.62 -4.41
N PHE A 168 -6.43 12.20 -3.36
CA PHE A 168 -6.41 10.80 -2.91
C PHE A 168 -7.24 9.89 -3.83
N TRP A 169 -6.85 8.63 -3.85
CA TRP A 169 -7.52 7.55 -4.57
C TRP A 169 -8.06 6.57 -3.55
N TYR A 170 -9.38 6.40 -3.54
CA TYR A 170 -10.09 5.47 -2.67
C TYR A 170 -11.50 5.19 -3.22
N SER A 171 -12.19 4.24 -2.60
CA SER A 171 -13.55 3.85 -2.98
C SER A 171 -14.59 4.62 -2.16
N ASP A 172 -15.60 5.21 -2.81
CA ASP A 172 -16.76 5.81 -2.14
C ASP A 172 -17.76 4.76 -1.63
N GLU A 173 -17.58 3.53 -2.07
CA GLU A 173 -18.45 2.39 -1.84
C GLU A 173 -17.75 1.37 -0.97
N THR A 174 -18.53 0.63 -0.18
CA THR A 174 -18.02 -0.53 0.53
C THR A 174 -17.57 -1.56 -0.50
N ASN A 175 -16.30 -1.96 -0.43
CA ASN A 175 -15.72 -2.97 -1.32
C ASN A 175 -15.15 -4.18 -0.55
N ASP A 176 -15.13 -4.14 0.78
CA ASP A 176 -14.77 -5.25 1.66
C ASP A 176 -15.87 -5.45 2.72
N ASN A 177 -15.88 -6.57 3.42
CA ASN A 177 -16.73 -6.77 4.60
C ASN A 177 -15.93 -7.17 5.85
N TYR A 178 -14.67 -7.61 5.74
CA TYR A 178 -13.87 -8.14 6.85
C TYR A 178 -14.61 -9.19 7.72
N GLY A 179 -15.58 -9.93 7.18
CA GLY A 179 -16.42 -10.86 7.96
C GLY A 179 -17.58 -10.20 8.72
N ILE A 180 -17.89 -8.93 8.45
CA ILE A 180 -19.08 -8.25 8.95
C ILE A 180 -20.30 -8.63 8.10
N SER A 181 -21.41 -8.88 8.80
CA SER A 181 -22.71 -9.13 8.18
C SER A 181 -23.20 -7.93 7.37
N GLU A 182 -23.67 -8.18 6.15
CA GLU A 182 -24.11 -7.15 5.19
C GLU A 182 -25.23 -6.25 5.71
N ASP A 183 -26.07 -6.74 6.63
CA ASP A 183 -27.15 -5.95 7.22
C ASP A 183 -26.66 -4.73 8.00
N ARG A 184 -25.37 -4.70 8.36
CA ARG A 184 -24.67 -3.58 9.00
C ARG A 184 -23.94 -2.66 8.02
N LEU A 185 -23.77 -3.07 6.77
CA LEU A 185 -22.94 -2.36 5.79
C LEU A 185 -23.77 -1.38 4.95
N GLY A 186 -23.15 -0.27 4.59
CA GLY A 186 -23.71 0.77 3.74
C GLY A 186 -22.97 0.87 2.40
N LYS A 187 -23.54 1.62 1.45
CA LYS A 187 -22.91 1.95 0.16
C LYS A 187 -22.36 0.75 -0.61
N ILE A 188 -23.11 -0.37 -0.65
CA ILE A 188 -22.74 -1.58 -1.39
C ILE A 188 -23.31 -1.48 -2.80
N ASN A 189 -22.46 -1.37 -3.83
CA ASN A 189 -22.93 -1.35 -5.23
C ASN A 189 -22.28 -2.45 -6.10
N HIS A 190 -21.13 -3.01 -5.71
CA HIS A 190 -20.30 -3.80 -6.64
C HIS A 190 -19.65 -5.06 -6.04
N ILE A 191 -19.96 -5.48 -4.82
CA ILE A 191 -19.31 -6.66 -4.22
C ILE A 191 -19.97 -7.94 -4.74
N PRO A 192 -19.26 -8.85 -5.43
CA PRO A 192 -19.72 -10.22 -5.62
C PRO A 192 -19.86 -10.86 -4.24
N TYR A 193 -21.06 -11.34 -3.93
CA TYR A 193 -21.40 -12.01 -2.68
C TYR A 193 -20.30 -12.98 -2.21
N GLY A 194 -19.80 -12.83 -0.97
CA GLY A 194 -18.96 -13.85 -0.31
C GLY A 194 -17.46 -13.61 -0.13
N THR A 195 -16.91 -12.40 -0.36
CA THR A 195 -15.48 -12.03 -0.23
C THR A 195 -14.48 -12.87 -1.03
N GLY A 196 -13.43 -12.20 -1.49
CA GLY A 196 -12.26 -12.87 -2.04
C GLY A 196 -11.51 -12.05 -3.06
N TRP A 197 -11.96 -10.86 -3.47
CA TRP A 197 -11.19 -10.07 -4.43
C TRP A 197 -9.80 -9.73 -3.89
N ASP A 198 -9.74 -9.38 -2.60
CA ASP A 198 -8.51 -9.02 -1.91
C ASP A 198 -7.72 -10.27 -1.52
N GLY A 199 -6.96 -10.76 -2.49
CA GLY A 199 -6.29 -12.06 -2.44
C GLY A 199 -6.62 -12.98 -3.62
N ASN A 200 -7.61 -12.65 -4.46
CA ASN A 200 -7.88 -13.32 -5.72
C ASN A 200 -7.22 -12.56 -6.89
N PRO A 201 -6.22 -13.14 -7.56
CA PRO A 201 -5.52 -12.51 -8.67
C PRO A 201 -6.41 -12.06 -9.84
N ASP A 202 -7.58 -12.67 -10.02
CA ASP A 202 -8.51 -12.34 -11.11
C ASP A 202 -9.45 -11.17 -10.75
N LEU A 203 -9.54 -10.80 -9.48
CA LEU A 203 -10.44 -9.74 -8.97
C LEU A 203 -9.69 -8.63 -8.21
N GLU A 204 -8.38 -8.78 -7.98
CA GLU A 204 -7.52 -7.81 -7.27
C GLU A 204 -7.63 -6.38 -7.82
N TYR A 205 -7.99 -6.24 -9.11
CA TYR A 205 -8.20 -4.93 -9.75
C TYR A 205 -9.32 -4.11 -9.09
N MET A 206 -10.28 -4.75 -8.40
CA MET A 206 -11.46 -4.10 -7.82
C MET A 206 -11.10 -3.04 -6.77
N GLY A 207 -10.11 -3.30 -5.91
CA GLY A 207 -9.60 -2.35 -4.93
C GLY A 207 -8.22 -1.82 -5.30
N SER A 208 -7.97 -1.57 -6.58
CA SER A 208 -6.66 -1.15 -7.07
C SER A 208 -6.72 0.10 -7.95
N THR A 209 -5.60 0.80 -8.05
CA THR A 209 -5.37 1.91 -9.00
C THR A 209 -3.98 1.82 -9.64
N LEU A 210 -3.77 2.52 -10.76
CA LEU A 210 -2.48 2.59 -11.44
C LEU A 210 -1.91 4.01 -11.41
N PHE A 211 -0.60 4.12 -11.24
CA PHE A 211 0.14 5.35 -11.47
C PHE A 211 1.18 5.14 -12.58
N ASN A 212 1.13 5.99 -13.61
CA ASN A 212 2.28 6.20 -14.49
C ASN A 212 3.19 7.23 -13.82
N VAL A 213 4.41 6.83 -13.49
CA VAL A 213 5.34 7.61 -12.65
C VAL A 213 6.54 8.08 -13.47
N THR A 214 7.05 9.27 -13.16
CA THR A 214 8.18 9.88 -13.88
C THR A 214 9.15 10.58 -12.92
N GLY A 215 10.36 10.86 -13.37
CA GLY A 215 11.42 11.47 -12.56
C GLY A 215 12.32 10.45 -11.86
N ASN A 216 13.18 10.93 -10.96
CA ASN A 216 14.12 10.09 -10.22
C ASN A 216 13.59 9.49 -8.90
N LYS A 217 12.33 9.79 -8.55
CA LYS A 217 11.72 9.33 -7.31
C LYS A 217 10.22 9.17 -7.45
N VAL A 218 9.66 8.24 -6.70
CA VAL A 218 8.20 8.04 -6.57
C VAL A 218 7.81 8.28 -5.12
N THR A 219 6.99 9.30 -4.86
CA THR A 219 6.50 9.61 -3.51
C THR A 219 5.01 9.33 -3.42
N LEU A 220 4.61 8.51 -2.46
CA LEU A 220 3.22 8.16 -2.18
C LEU A 220 2.88 8.53 -0.73
N THR A 221 1.71 9.14 -0.51
CA THR A 221 1.08 9.22 0.81
C THR A 221 0.05 8.11 0.92
N PHE A 222 0.18 7.26 1.94
CA PHE A 222 -0.87 6.33 2.35
C PHE A 222 -1.62 6.92 3.52
N LYS A 223 -2.94 6.77 3.52
CA LYS A 223 -3.82 7.24 4.57
C LYS A 223 -4.89 6.21 4.85
N ASN A 224 -5.24 6.06 6.11
CA ASN A 224 -6.37 5.30 6.57
C ASN A 224 -7.30 6.23 7.34
N VAL A 225 -8.56 6.25 6.91
CA VAL A 225 -9.63 6.95 7.61
C VAL A 225 -10.51 5.92 8.27
N ASP A 226 -10.45 5.90 9.59
CA ASP A 226 -11.38 5.18 10.45
C ASP A 226 -11.98 6.19 11.43
N THR A 227 -13.31 6.15 11.57
CA THR A 227 -14.07 7.17 12.31
C THR A 227 -14.78 6.71 13.57
N GLU A 228 -14.62 5.48 14.08
CA GLU A 228 -15.41 5.10 15.26
C GLU A 228 -14.74 5.28 16.64
N SER A 229 -15.30 6.23 17.40
CA SER A 229 -15.34 6.17 18.86
C SER A 229 -16.13 4.93 19.30
N SER A 230 -15.48 4.03 20.03
CA SER A 230 -15.91 2.69 20.40
C SER A 230 -17.10 2.56 21.37
N THR A 231 -18.08 3.47 21.36
CA THR A 231 -19.16 3.45 22.37
C THR A 231 -20.36 2.55 22.03
N ASN A 232 -20.47 2.00 20.81
CA ASN A 232 -21.64 1.21 20.38
C ASN A 232 -21.36 -0.29 20.11
N PHE A 233 -20.21 -0.82 20.52
CA PHE A 233 -19.96 -2.25 20.39
C PHE A 233 -20.85 -3.05 21.35
N LYS A 234 -21.74 -3.88 20.82
CA LYS A 234 -22.39 -4.93 21.62
C LYS A 234 -21.28 -5.87 22.13
N SER A 235 -21.19 -5.99 23.46
CA SER A 235 -20.22 -6.88 24.10
C SER A 235 -20.37 -8.30 23.57
N GLY A 236 -19.35 -8.80 22.86
CA GLY A 236 -19.26 -10.19 22.41
C GLY A 236 -19.42 -10.42 20.90
N ALA A 237 -19.77 -9.42 20.08
CA ALA A 237 -19.91 -9.62 18.64
C ALA A 237 -18.58 -9.52 17.86
N ASP A 238 -17.69 -8.58 18.24
CA ASP A 238 -16.57 -8.18 17.37
C ASP A 238 -15.20 -8.21 18.08
N LYS A 239 -15.05 -8.98 19.17
CA LYS A 239 -13.81 -9.07 19.98
C LYS A 239 -12.55 -9.56 19.23
N GLY A 240 -12.67 -9.96 17.97
CA GLY A 240 -11.58 -10.51 17.15
C GLY A 240 -11.17 -9.64 15.96
N MET A 241 -11.82 -8.50 15.71
CA MET A 241 -11.51 -7.68 14.55
C MET A 241 -10.47 -6.63 14.93
N ALA A 242 -9.21 -6.92 14.60
CA ALA A 242 -8.10 -5.99 14.80
C ALA A 242 -8.45 -4.63 14.20
N GLU A 243 -8.59 -3.66 15.09
CA GLU A 243 -8.78 -2.25 14.77
C GLU A 243 -7.63 -1.79 13.84
N SER A 244 -8.01 -1.22 12.70
CA SER A 244 -7.21 -0.55 11.66
C SER A 244 -5.73 -0.95 11.56
N ALA A 245 -5.46 -2.14 11.02
CA ALA A 245 -4.14 -2.44 10.50
C ALA A 245 -4.21 -2.64 8.98
N PRO A 246 -4.04 -1.58 8.17
CA PRO A 246 -4.12 -1.69 6.72
C PRO A 246 -2.92 -2.41 6.13
N TRP A 247 -3.14 -3.13 5.04
CA TRP A 247 -2.10 -3.73 4.22
C TRP A 247 -2.08 -3.08 2.84
N VAL A 248 -1.06 -2.28 2.56
CA VAL A 248 -0.91 -1.64 1.24
C VAL A 248 0.18 -2.33 0.42
N ILE A 249 -0.09 -2.57 -0.88
CA ILE A 249 0.86 -3.22 -1.79
C ILE A 249 1.28 -2.25 -2.90
N ILE A 250 2.58 -2.06 -3.06
CA ILE A 250 3.18 -1.38 -4.22
C ILE A 250 3.77 -2.46 -5.12
N SER A 251 3.31 -2.54 -6.37
CA SER A 251 3.75 -3.56 -7.31
C SER A 251 3.90 -3.04 -8.73
N THR A 252 4.79 -3.66 -9.51
CA THR A 252 4.82 -3.52 -10.97
C THR A 252 4.00 -4.61 -11.68
N ASN A 253 3.47 -5.59 -10.93
CA ASN A 253 2.54 -6.57 -11.46
C ASN A 253 1.15 -5.95 -11.58
N ILE A 254 0.83 -5.46 -12.77
CA ILE A 254 -0.49 -4.92 -13.10
C ILE A 254 -1.50 -6.09 -13.15
N MET A 255 -2.59 -5.95 -12.40
CA MET A 255 -3.65 -6.94 -12.31
C MET A 255 -4.25 -7.20 -13.70
N LYS A 256 -4.72 -8.43 -13.94
CA LYS A 256 -5.55 -8.70 -15.10
C LYS A 256 -6.88 -7.99 -14.89
N ASP A 257 -7.22 -7.06 -15.76
CA ASP A 257 -8.55 -6.46 -15.78
C ASP A 257 -9.28 -6.79 -17.09
N SER A 258 -10.58 -6.55 -17.11
CA SER A 258 -11.40 -6.62 -18.33
C SER A 258 -11.38 -5.31 -19.14
N SER A 259 -10.39 -4.43 -18.88
CA SER A 259 -10.34 -3.06 -19.41
C SER A 259 -9.62 -2.94 -20.74
N GLY A 260 -8.77 -3.91 -21.09
CA GLY A 260 -7.94 -3.80 -22.27
C GLY A 260 -6.84 -2.73 -22.14
N ILE A 261 -6.57 -2.21 -20.92
CA ILE A 261 -5.26 -1.64 -20.62
C ILE A 261 -4.27 -2.80 -20.64
N VAL A 262 -3.76 -3.05 -21.84
CA VAL A 262 -2.53 -3.80 -22.05
C VAL A 262 -1.44 -2.85 -21.56
N PRO A 263 -0.72 -3.14 -20.45
CA PRO A 263 0.56 -2.46 -20.20
C PRO A 263 1.33 -2.56 -21.51
N PRO A 264 1.97 -1.49 -22.02
CA PRO A 264 2.61 -1.53 -23.33
C PRO A 264 3.37 -2.83 -23.44
N THR A 265 2.98 -3.67 -24.41
CA THR A 265 3.66 -4.94 -24.64
C THR A 265 5.07 -4.57 -25.03
N ILE A 266 5.98 -4.51 -24.06
CA ILE A 266 7.40 -4.56 -24.35
C ILE A 266 7.56 -5.93 -24.97
N LYS A 267 7.62 -5.96 -26.30
CA LYS A 267 8.05 -7.12 -27.04
C LYS A 267 9.48 -7.38 -26.59
N TYR A 268 9.64 -8.23 -25.60
CA TYR A 268 10.90 -8.93 -25.43
C TYR A 268 11.08 -9.70 -26.73
N ASN A 269 12.02 -9.25 -27.56
CA ASN A 269 12.60 -10.14 -28.56
C ASN A 269 13.35 -11.21 -27.77
N HIS A 270 12.63 -12.27 -27.40
CA HIS A 270 13.23 -13.52 -26.95
C HIS A 270 13.97 -14.10 -28.15
N THR A 271 15.24 -13.77 -28.32
CA THR A 271 16.15 -14.75 -28.93
C THR A 271 16.30 -15.88 -27.91
N ASN A 272 15.55 -16.96 -28.17
CA ASN A 272 15.72 -18.25 -27.51
C ASN A 272 17.21 -18.61 -27.45
N VAL A 273 17.72 -18.90 -26.26
CA VAL A 273 18.76 -19.90 -26.10
C VAL A 273 18.32 -20.81 -24.95
N ALA A 274 18.21 -22.09 -25.28
CA ALA A 274 17.79 -23.18 -24.44
C ALA A 274 18.75 -23.41 -23.25
N LEU A 275 18.22 -24.15 -22.25
CA LEU A 275 18.92 -24.70 -21.08
C LEU A 275 20.32 -25.25 -21.40
#